data_AF-A0A3B9IET6-F1
#
_entry.id   AF-A0A3B9IET6-F1
#
_cell.length_a   1.000
_cell.length_b   1.000
_cell.length_c   1.000
_cell.angle_alpha   90.00
_cell.angle_beta   90.00
_cell.angle_gamma   90.00
#
_symmetry.space_group_name_H-M   'P 1'
#
loop_
_entity.id
_entity.type
_entity.pdbx_description
1 polymer ?
#
loop_
_entity_poly.entity_id
_entity_poly.type
_entity_poly.pdbx_seq_one_letter_code
_entity_poly.pdbx_strand_id
1 'polypeptide(L)'
;MKLSFSIQNWNNMSWDEYCNVAVYTRMQGIELYDIHGPVFRGKGSPANPERAASVRRHLIADHLQLPCINTVNDFTAPEFIGEFRECLTVAVNLGISCIGIHTAEADAEKCMEPLGVLLELVGEKPVTVLVETADAYADTSRLRDLLNRFSDDRLAALWDMHTTVFTAGESAEKTITNLGAYVKHVHIHDCRREDGKIIPELIGEGELPLQELMDALRSVNYDGYVSLEWDPNWMEGLEDIEIILTHFENGMRPFENTKRGKRHLYWSNRHVGRYVWKKGTLIDKTFPQVLDTMVEEFPDQTAIRYTTLDYTRTYSQFRDDVDEFARTLVSLGVKAGSKVTIWATNVPQWFLTFWATTKIGAVLVTMNTAYKIHEAEYLLRQSDTHTLVMISGYRDSDYNAIINELCPELRDNKPGQPLHARRLPFLRNVITVGFRMPGALTWEESLEYASRTPIEEINRMAAAV
;
A
#
# COMPACT_ATOMS: atom_id res chain seq x y z
N MET A 1 0.21 -2.85 12.31
CA MET A 1 1.55 -2.69 12.89
C MET A 1 1.89 -3.90 13.73
N LYS A 2 3.02 -4.52 13.40
CA LYS A 2 3.69 -5.58 14.13
C LYS A 2 4.99 -5.04 14.71
N LEU A 3 5.53 -5.67 15.75
CA LEU A 3 6.81 -5.26 16.33
C LEU A 3 7.93 -6.19 15.87
N SER A 4 9.07 -5.62 15.50
CA SER A 4 10.32 -6.34 15.22
C SER A 4 11.51 -5.59 15.81
N PHE A 5 12.70 -6.15 15.64
CA PHE A 5 13.95 -5.47 15.95
C PHE A 5 15.04 -5.89 14.96
N SER A 6 16.01 -5.00 14.77
CA SER A 6 17.22 -5.25 14.00
C SER A 6 18.29 -5.92 14.86
N ILE A 7 18.95 -6.94 14.31
CA ILE A 7 20.13 -7.56 14.95
C ILE A 7 21.43 -6.78 14.68
N GLN A 8 21.33 -5.61 14.04
CA GLN A 8 22.48 -4.75 13.78
C GLN A 8 23.27 -4.48 15.06
N ASN A 9 24.60 -4.58 14.97
CA ASN A 9 25.55 -4.41 16.07
C ASN A 9 25.45 -5.44 17.22
N TRP A 10 24.48 -6.36 17.19
CA TRP A 10 24.38 -7.49 18.12
C TRP A 10 25.16 -8.70 17.59
N ASN A 11 26.39 -8.88 18.09
CA ASN A 11 27.35 -9.87 17.56
C ASN A 11 27.66 -11.02 18.52
N ASN A 12 27.03 -11.04 19.69
CA ASN A 12 27.34 -11.92 20.82
C ASN A 12 26.40 -13.13 20.95
N MET A 13 25.34 -13.21 20.15
CA MET A 13 24.33 -14.26 20.23
C MET A 13 24.24 -15.10 18.94
N SER A 14 23.81 -16.34 19.10
CA SER A 14 23.44 -17.24 18.02
C SER A 14 22.02 -16.96 17.49
N TRP A 15 21.72 -17.48 16.30
CA TRP A 15 20.40 -17.37 15.68
C TRP A 15 19.26 -17.89 16.57
N ASP A 16 19.45 -19.03 17.23
CA ASP A 16 18.42 -19.63 18.06
C ASP A 16 18.18 -18.79 19.33
N GLU A 17 19.22 -18.13 19.86
CA GLU A 17 19.08 -17.19 20.98
C GLU A 17 18.28 -15.94 20.58
N TYR A 18 18.49 -15.37 19.38
CA TYR A 18 17.64 -14.28 18.89
C TYR A 18 16.17 -14.69 18.75
N CYS A 19 15.90 -15.89 18.23
CA CYS A 19 14.53 -16.41 18.15
C CYS A 19 13.90 -16.52 19.55
N ASN A 20 14.63 -17.05 20.53
CA ASN A 20 14.14 -17.18 21.90
C ASN A 20 13.85 -15.82 22.55
N VAL A 21 14.76 -14.85 22.38
CA VAL A 21 14.57 -13.48 22.87
C VAL A 21 13.34 -12.85 22.22
N ALA A 22 13.17 -12.99 20.91
CA ALA A 22 12.01 -12.46 20.19
C ALA A 22 10.69 -13.01 20.76
N VAL A 23 10.61 -14.33 20.98
CA VAL A 23 9.43 -14.98 21.58
C VAL A 23 9.19 -14.50 23.01
N TYR A 24 10.24 -14.45 23.84
CA TYR A 24 10.15 -14.04 25.23
C TYR A 24 9.65 -12.61 25.39
N THR A 25 10.14 -11.71 24.54
CA THR A 25 9.81 -10.28 24.51
C THR A 25 8.58 -9.95 23.65
N ARG A 26 7.91 -10.97 23.10
CA ARG A 26 6.69 -10.88 22.26
C ARG A 26 6.88 -10.12 20.95
N MET A 27 8.11 -10.03 20.45
CA MET A 27 8.38 -9.56 19.11
C MET A 27 7.80 -10.53 18.08
N GLN A 28 7.38 -9.99 16.94
CA GLN A 28 6.75 -10.75 15.84
C GLN A 28 7.68 -10.91 14.65
N GLY A 29 8.79 -10.16 14.62
CA GLY A 29 9.80 -10.32 13.59
C GLY A 29 11.21 -9.98 14.03
N ILE A 30 12.16 -10.46 13.25
CA ILE A 30 13.60 -10.26 13.45
C ILE A 30 14.16 -9.79 12.11
N GLU A 31 14.79 -8.63 12.08
CA GLU A 31 15.49 -8.14 10.91
C GLU A 31 16.91 -8.64 10.85
N LEU A 32 17.30 -9.01 9.64
CA LEU A 32 18.66 -9.42 9.36
C LEU A 32 19.47 -8.20 8.96
N TYR A 33 20.68 -8.10 9.48
CA TYR A 33 21.65 -7.08 9.11
C TYR A 33 23.00 -7.75 8.91
N ASP A 34 23.75 -7.34 7.88
CA ASP A 34 25.05 -7.91 7.52
C ASP A 34 25.04 -9.44 7.43
N ILE A 35 24.68 -9.99 6.26
CA ILE A 35 24.66 -11.44 6.03
C ILE A 35 26.06 -12.11 6.12
N HIS A 36 27.14 -11.32 6.20
CA HIS A 36 28.50 -11.78 6.44
C HIS A 36 28.91 -11.70 7.91
N GLY A 37 28.01 -11.20 8.76
CA GLY A 37 28.19 -11.01 10.19
C GLY A 37 28.30 -12.32 10.97
N PRO A 38 28.75 -12.26 12.24
CA PRO A 38 29.01 -13.43 13.08
C PRO A 38 27.83 -14.40 13.22
N VAL A 39 26.59 -13.90 13.32
CA VAL A 39 25.38 -14.72 13.47
C VAL A 39 25.13 -15.64 12.26
N PHE A 40 25.63 -15.25 11.09
CA PHE A 40 25.53 -16.03 9.86
C PHE A 40 26.72 -16.96 9.63
N ARG A 41 27.72 -16.95 10.52
CA ARG A 41 28.90 -17.82 10.44
C ARG A 41 28.64 -19.12 11.20
N GLY A 42 28.68 -20.23 10.47
CA GLY A 42 28.64 -21.57 11.03
C GLY A 42 27.40 -22.38 10.68
N LYS A 43 27.32 -23.61 11.22
CA LYS A 43 26.30 -24.58 10.84
C LYS A 43 24.87 -24.14 11.20
N GLY A 44 24.71 -23.26 12.19
CA GLY A 44 23.45 -22.68 12.69
C GLY A 44 22.82 -21.61 11.80
N SER A 45 23.57 -21.09 10.82
CA SER A 45 23.22 -19.88 10.09
C SER A 45 21.88 -19.96 9.35
N PRO A 46 21.03 -18.93 9.46
CA PRO A 46 19.83 -18.82 8.65
C PRO A 46 20.14 -18.52 7.18
N ALA A 47 21.32 -17.98 6.86
CA ALA A 47 21.76 -17.73 5.49
C ALA A 47 22.22 -19.01 4.75
N ASN A 48 22.33 -20.14 5.43
CA ASN A 48 22.68 -21.42 4.79
C ASN A 48 21.50 -21.94 3.93
N PRO A 49 21.66 -22.05 2.59
CA PRO A 49 20.59 -22.49 1.70
C PRO A 49 20.01 -23.86 2.03
N GLU A 50 20.83 -24.80 2.52
CA GLU A 50 20.39 -26.16 2.87
C GLU A 50 19.47 -26.18 4.10
N ARG A 51 19.57 -25.15 4.95
CA ARG A 51 18.79 -25.02 6.18
C ARG A 51 17.59 -24.10 6.07
N ALA A 52 17.50 -23.28 5.02
CA ALA A 52 16.47 -22.27 4.85
C ALA A 52 15.05 -22.84 5.07
N ALA A 53 14.77 -24.05 4.55
CA ALA A 53 13.48 -24.71 4.76
C ALA A 53 13.19 -25.08 6.23
N SER A 54 14.21 -25.49 7.02
CA SER A 54 14.00 -25.77 8.44
C SER A 54 13.84 -24.49 9.25
N VAL A 55 14.63 -23.46 8.93
CA VAL A 55 14.56 -22.14 9.56
C VAL A 55 13.17 -21.54 9.39
N ARG A 56 12.61 -21.55 8.16
CA ARG A 56 11.23 -21.10 7.91
C ARG A 56 10.21 -21.87 8.74
N ARG A 57 10.37 -23.20 8.90
CA ARG A 57 9.43 -23.99 9.72
C ARG A 57 9.51 -23.62 11.20
N HIS A 58 10.70 -23.39 11.74
CA HIS A 58 10.86 -22.96 13.13
C HIS A 58 10.23 -21.58 13.34
N LEU A 59 10.51 -20.61 12.46
CA LEU A 59 9.90 -19.28 12.52
C LEU A 59 8.36 -19.34 12.49
N ILE A 60 7.78 -20.16 11.62
CA ILE A 60 6.32 -20.35 11.56
C ILE A 60 5.78 -20.96 12.86
N ALA A 61 6.48 -21.94 13.45
CA ALA A 61 6.07 -22.59 14.70
C ALA A 61 6.06 -21.61 15.88
N ASP A 62 7.02 -20.69 15.90
CA ASP A 62 7.18 -19.67 16.94
C ASP A 62 6.42 -18.36 16.62
N HIS A 63 5.64 -18.35 15.54
CA HIS A 63 4.90 -17.18 15.06
C HIS A 63 5.78 -15.95 14.74
N LEU A 64 7.03 -16.18 14.36
CA LEU A 64 7.99 -15.16 13.95
C LEU A 64 8.06 -15.02 12.42
N GLN A 65 8.41 -13.83 11.94
CA GLN A 65 8.70 -13.55 10.53
C GLN A 65 10.01 -12.77 10.39
N LEU A 66 10.57 -12.76 9.18
CA LEU A 66 11.73 -11.96 8.85
C LEU A 66 11.27 -10.84 7.91
N PRO A 67 11.07 -9.61 8.41
CA PRO A 67 10.42 -8.57 7.61
C PRO A 67 11.36 -7.91 6.61
N CYS A 68 12.65 -7.80 6.93
CA CYS A 68 13.65 -7.14 6.09
C CYS A 68 15.06 -7.76 6.24
N ILE A 69 15.88 -7.63 5.20
CA ILE A 69 17.35 -7.72 5.29
C ILE A 69 17.91 -6.34 4.96
N ASN A 70 18.69 -5.75 5.85
CA ASN A 70 19.36 -4.48 5.60
C ASN A 70 20.81 -4.71 5.16
N THR A 71 21.23 -3.99 4.12
CA THR A 71 22.59 -4.05 3.57
C THR A 71 23.53 -3.10 4.31
N VAL A 72 24.81 -3.44 4.32
CA VAL A 72 25.86 -2.65 4.98
C VAL A 72 26.41 -1.56 4.08
N ASN A 73 26.71 -1.87 2.82
CA ASN A 73 27.36 -0.91 1.94
C ASN A 73 26.35 0.06 1.30
N ASP A 74 26.84 1.26 0.98
CA ASP A 74 26.09 2.24 0.20
C ASP A 74 25.75 1.66 -1.18
N PHE A 75 24.49 1.77 -1.62
CA PHE A 75 24.07 1.15 -2.88
C PHE A 75 24.73 1.74 -4.13
N THR A 76 25.35 2.92 -4.01
CA THR A 76 26.12 3.55 -5.09
C THR A 76 27.56 3.05 -5.16
N ALA A 77 28.02 2.29 -4.17
CA ALA A 77 29.37 1.74 -4.14
C ALA A 77 29.54 0.55 -5.12
N PRO A 78 30.70 0.40 -5.79
CA PRO A 78 30.93 -0.69 -6.76
C PRO A 78 30.76 -2.11 -6.21
N GLU A 79 31.14 -2.32 -4.95
CA GLU A 79 31.08 -3.59 -4.23
C GLU A 79 29.65 -4.02 -3.85
N PHE A 80 28.71 -3.08 -3.83
CA PHE A 80 27.34 -3.30 -3.35
C PHE A 80 26.58 -4.37 -4.14
N ILE A 81 26.79 -4.43 -5.46
CA ILE A 81 26.11 -5.38 -6.33
C ILE A 81 26.39 -6.84 -5.92
N GLY A 82 27.59 -7.12 -5.38
CA GLY A 82 27.94 -8.43 -4.85
C GLY A 82 27.10 -8.78 -3.62
N GLU A 83 27.11 -7.89 -2.63
CA GLU A 83 26.34 -8.02 -1.39
C GLU A 83 24.83 -8.16 -1.68
N PHE A 84 24.28 -7.33 -2.55
CA PHE A 84 22.86 -7.33 -2.87
C PHE A 84 22.41 -8.66 -3.49
N ARG A 85 23.21 -9.28 -4.36
CA ARG A 85 22.89 -10.59 -4.95
C ARG A 85 22.82 -11.69 -3.90
N GLU A 86 23.73 -11.65 -2.92
CA GLU A 86 23.73 -12.60 -1.82
C GLU A 86 22.52 -12.37 -0.91
N CYS A 87 22.24 -11.11 -0.54
CA CYS A 87 21.04 -10.75 0.22
C CYS A 87 19.76 -11.19 -0.49
N LEU A 88 19.65 -10.97 -1.80
CA LEU A 88 18.51 -11.41 -2.62
C LEU A 88 18.34 -12.93 -2.61
N THR A 89 19.44 -13.67 -2.65
CA THR A 89 19.42 -15.14 -2.56
C THR A 89 18.92 -15.59 -1.19
N VAL A 90 19.43 -14.99 -0.11
CA VAL A 90 18.97 -15.27 1.27
C VAL A 90 17.49 -14.90 1.44
N ALA A 91 17.07 -13.74 0.93
CA ALA A 91 15.70 -13.26 1.03
C ALA A 91 14.71 -14.24 0.37
N VAL A 92 14.99 -14.67 -0.86
CA VAL A 92 14.16 -15.67 -1.55
C VAL A 92 14.16 -17.00 -0.81
N ASN A 93 15.31 -17.45 -0.33
CA ASN A 93 15.42 -18.70 0.41
C ASN A 93 14.67 -18.66 1.74
N LEU A 94 14.59 -17.52 2.42
CA LEU A 94 13.91 -17.41 3.71
C LEU A 94 12.46 -16.89 3.60
N GLY A 95 12.05 -16.44 2.41
CA GLY A 95 10.73 -15.85 2.21
C GLY A 95 10.62 -14.43 2.77
N ILE A 96 11.72 -13.68 2.78
CA ILE A 96 11.77 -12.28 3.17
C ILE A 96 11.32 -11.43 1.99
N SER A 97 10.39 -10.52 2.23
CA SER A 97 9.76 -9.72 1.18
C SER A 97 10.47 -8.39 0.91
N CYS A 98 11.41 -7.98 1.76
CA CYS A 98 12.03 -6.66 1.68
C CYS A 98 13.56 -6.72 1.84
N ILE A 99 14.27 -5.88 1.08
CA ILE A 99 15.70 -5.61 1.28
C ILE A 99 15.88 -4.10 1.45
N GLY A 100 16.37 -3.67 2.61
CA GLY A 100 16.68 -2.28 2.93
C GLY A 100 18.05 -1.88 2.41
N ILE A 101 18.12 -0.74 1.73
CA ILE A 101 19.33 -0.17 1.15
C ILE A 101 19.42 1.31 1.51
N HIS A 102 20.66 1.82 1.63
CA HIS A 102 20.91 3.21 2.01
C HIS A 102 21.98 3.83 1.11
N THR A 103 22.05 5.17 1.11
CA THR A 103 23.11 5.90 0.43
C THR A 103 23.35 7.26 1.08
N ALA A 104 24.62 7.66 1.14
CA ALA A 104 25.04 9.00 1.48
C ALA A 104 25.12 9.92 0.24
N GLU A 105 24.98 9.38 -0.98
CA GLU A 105 25.01 10.17 -2.21
C GLU A 105 23.75 11.01 -2.36
N ALA A 106 23.93 12.33 -2.42
CA ALA A 106 22.84 13.29 -2.50
C ALA A 106 22.36 13.57 -3.93
N ASP A 107 23.18 13.22 -4.93
CA ASP A 107 22.86 13.42 -6.35
C ASP A 107 21.98 12.28 -6.87
N ALA A 108 20.69 12.58 -7.07
CA ALA A 108 19.71 11.63 -7.58
C ALA A 108 20.11 11.01 -8.92
N GLU A 109 20.82 11.73 -9.80
CA GLU A 109 21.24 11.19 -11.10
C GLU A 109 22.25 10.04 -10.94
N LYS A 110 23.09 10.10 -9.92
CA LYS A 110 24.05 9.02 -9.61
C LYS A 110 23.39 7.83 -8.92
N CYS A 111 22.24 8.03 -8.28
CA CYS A 111 21.45 6.95 -7.72
C CYS A 111 20.63 6.21 -8.79
N MET A 112 20.34 6.84 -9.93
CA MET A 112 19.47 6.27 -10.97
C MET A 112 20.03 4.97 -11.56
N GLU A 113 21.27 4.98 -12.04
CA GLU A 113 21.86 3.81 -12.70
C GLU A 113 22.00 2.61 -11.74
N PRO A 114 22.56 2.75 -10.52
CA PRO A 114 22.61 1.66 -9.55
C PRO A 114 21.24 1.07 -9.22
N LEU A 115 20.24 1.91 -8.91
CA LEU A 115 18.88 1.42 -8.61
C LEU A 115 18.25 0.65 -9.77
N GLY A 116 18.46 1.12 -11.02
CA GLY A 116 18.02 0.39 -12.21
C GLY A 116 18.61 -1.01 -12.28
N VAL A 117 19.92 -1.14 -12.03
CA VAL A 117 20.61 -2.44 -11.99
C VAL A 117 20.04 -3.34 -10.88
N LEU A 118 19.75 -2.79 -9.69
CA LEU A 118 19.14 -3.57 -8.61
C LEU A 118 17.76 -4.12 -8.99
N LEU A 119 16.91 -3.31 -9.60
CA LEU A 119 15.57 -3.71 -10.03
C LEU A 119 15.59 -4.78 -11.13
N GLU A 120 16.58 -4.72 -12.02
CA GLU A 120 16.85 -5.79 -13.00
C GLU A 120 17.28 -7.10 -12.31
N LEU A 121 18.13 -7.03 -11.29
CA LEU A 121 18.58 -8.20 -10.53
C LEU A 121 17.44 -8.86 -9.74
N VAL A 122 16.56 -8.06 -9.15
CA VAL A 122 15.34 -8.54 -8.49
C VAL A 122 14.48 -9.30 -9.51
N GLY A 123 14.22 -8.72 -10.68
CA GLY A 123 13.35 -9.33 -11.70
C GLY A 123 11.98 -9.70 -11.13
N GLU A 124 11.42 -10.84 -11.49
CA GLU A 124 10.07 -11.27 -11.03
C GLU A 124 10.04 -11.87 -9.62
N LYS A 125 11.11 -11.74 -8.83
CA LYS A 125 11.17 -12.29 -7.46
C LYS A 125 10.23 -11.49 -6.55
N PRO A 126 9.61 -12.13 -5.53
CA PRO A 126 8.68 -11.47 -4.60
C PRO A 126 9.43 -10.68 -3.52
N VAL A 127 10.35 -9.80 -3.94
CA VAL A 127 11.20 -8.98 -3.07
C VAL A 127 11.07 -7.53 -3.51
N THR A 128 10.87 -6.65 -2.54
CA THR A 128 10.81 -5.19 -2.72
C THR A 128 12.10 -4.59 -2.19
N VAL A 129 12.71 -3.69 -2.96
CA VAL A 129 13.87 -2.91 -2.54
C VAL A 129 13.36 -1.66 -1.82
N LEU A 130 13.83 -1.45 -0.60
CA LEU A 130 13.43 -0.33 0.24
C LEU A 130 14.59 0.64 0.36
N VAL A 131 14.44 1.84 -0.19
CA VAL A 131 15.41 2.92 0.04
C VAL A 131 15.11 3.56 1.38
N GLU A 132 16.09 3.56 2.26
CA GLU A 132 15.99 4.12 3.59
C GLU A 132 16.01 5.65 3.58
N THR A 133 15.21 6.28 4.46
CA THR A 133 15.26 7.72 4.71
C THR A 133 16.49 8.08 5.54
N ALA A 134 17.68 7.89 4.98
CA ALA A 134 18.98 8.21 5.57
C ALA A 134 19.65 9.38 4.85
N ASP A 135 20.61 10.03 5.51
CA ASP A 135 21.44 11.11 4.94
C ASP A 135 20.66 12.15 4.12
N ALA A 136 20.98 12.30 2.82
CA ALA A 136 20.33 13.27 1.93
C ALA A 136 18.85 12.96 1.67
N TYR A 137 18.44 11.70 1.84
CA TYR A 137 17.08 11.20 1.66
C TYR A 137 16.25 11.20 2.95
N ALA A 138 16.83 11.70 4.05
CA ALA A 138 16.07 12.12 5.22
C ALA A 138 15.04 13.22 4.88
N ASP A 139 15.32 14.06 3.86
CA ASP A 139 14.30 14.91 3.22
C ASP A 139 13.41 14.02 2.33
N THR A 140 12.25 13.68 2.85
CA THR A 140 11.33 12.73 2.22
C THR A 140 10.79 13.20 0.88
N SER A 141 10.86 14.51 0.59
CA SER A 141 10.51 15.07 -0.72
C SER A 141 11.51 14.60 -1.78
N ARG A 142 12.80 14.57 -1.44
CA ARG A 142 13.85 14.08 -2.35
C ARG A 142 13.71 12.59 -2.61
N LEU A 143 13.44 11.82 -1.55
CA LEU A 143 13.25 10.38 -1.71
C LEU A 143 12.02 10.08 -2.57
N ARG A 144 10.89 10.74 -2.31
CA ARG A 144 9.69 10.63 -3.15
C ARG A 144 9.99 10.93 -4.61
N ASP A 145 10.74 12.01 -4.89
CA ASP A 145 11.07 12.40 -6.25
C ASP A 145 12.01 11.39 -6.93
N LEU A 146 12.93 10.75 -6.20
CA LEU A 146 13.74 9.63 -6.70
C LEU A 146 12.85 8.41 -7.04
N LEU A 147 12.01 7.97 -6.10
CA LEU A 147 11.13 6.81 -6.26
C LEU A 147 10.17 6.98 -7.45
N ASN A 148 9.59 8.17 -7.61
CA ASN A 148 8.68 8.50 -8.71
C ASN A 148 9.30 8.31 -10.10
N ARG A 149 10.64 8.38 -10.23
CA ARG A 149 11.32 8.21 -11.52
C ARG A 149 11.32 6.76 -12.01
N PHE A 150 11.17 5.78 -11.11
CA PHE A 150 11.25 4.36 -11.46
C PHE A 150 9.90 3.73 -11.81
N SER A 151 8.77 4.30 -11.37
CA SER A 151 7.42 3.76 -11.63
C SER A 151 7.34 2.23 -11.49
N ASP A 152 7.96 1.69 -10.43
CA ASP A 152 8.14 0.25 -10.22
C ASP A 152 7.62 -0.16 -8.84
N ASP A 153 6.65 -1.09 -8.81
CA ASP A 153 6.01 -1.57 -7.58
C ASP A 153 6.97 -2.34 -6.65
N ARG A 154 8.17 -2.70 -7.14
CA ARG A 154 9.23 -3.37 -6.37
C ARG A 154 10.21 -2.39 -5.73
N LEU A 155 10.01 -1.08 -5.90
CA LEU A 155 10.80 -0.03 -5.26
C LEU A 155 9.94 0.77 -4.30
N ALA A 156 10.36 0.85 -3.05
CA ALA A 156 9.60 1.45 -1.96
C ALA A 156 10.52 2.13 -0.94
N ALA A 157 9.95 2.63 0.16
CA ALA A 157 10.68 3.33 1.21
C ALA A 157 10.73 2.49 2.50
N LEU A 158 11.90 2.51 3.13
CA LEU A 158 12.08 2.21 4.55
C LEU A 158 12.09 3.55 5.28
N TRP A 159 11.13 3.76 6.17
CA TRP A 159 11.04 5.00 6.93
C TRP A 159 11.78 4.86 8.26
N ASP A 160 12.98 5.45 8.33
CA ASP A 160 13.66 5.76 9.58
C ASP A 160 13.03 7.02 10.19
N MET A 161 12.26 6.80 11.26
CA MET A 161 11.56 7.85 11.99
C MET A 161 12.52 8.79 12.72
N HIS A 162 13.62 8.27 13.24
CA HIS A 162 14.61 9.09 13.93
C HIS A 162 15.25 10.06 12.93
N THR A 163 15.74 9.56 11.79
CA THR A 163 16.49 10.39 10.85
C THR A 163 15.63 11.48 10.22
N THR A 164 14.37 11.18 9.91
CA THR A 164 13.42 12.20 9.41
C THR A 164 13.13 13.30 10.46
N VAL A 165 12.96 12.95 11.73
CA VAL A 165 12.64 13.92 12.80
C VAL A 165 13.86 14.68 13.28
N PHE A 166 14.97 13.98 13.54
CA PHE A 166 16.13 14.56 14.21
C PHE A 166 17.16 15.14 13.25
N THR A 167 17.33 14.55 12.06
CA THR A 167 18.28 15.01 11.04
C THR A 167 17.62 16.00 10.08
N ALA A 168 16.47 15.64 9.50
CA ALA A 168 15.78 16.50 8.53
C ALA A 168 14.81 17.51 9.17
N GLY A 169 14.41 17.32 10.43
CA GLY A 169 13.46 18.20 11.11
C GLY A 169 12.04 18.10 10.55
N GLU A 170 11.67 16.96 9.96
CA GLU A 170 10.35 16.76 9.38
C GLU A 170 9.32 16.32 10.42
N SER A 171 8.09 16.82 10.28
CA SER A 171 6.92 16.31 11.00
C SER A 171 6.46 14.97 10.42
N ALA A 172 5.85 14.12 11.24
CA ALA A 172 5.24 12.86 10.81
C ALA A 172 4.22 13.03 9.65
N GLU A 173 3.42 14.11 9.67
CA GLU A 173 2.44 14.44 8.63
C GLU A 173 3.12 14.69 7.27
N LYS A 174 4.21 15.47 7.25
CA LYS A 174 4.99 15.72 6.04
C LYS A 174 5.55 14.42 5.48
N THR A 175 6.16 13.58 6.30
CA THR A 175 6.72 12.29 5.87
C THR A 175 5.66 11.40 5.24
N ILE A 176 4.52 11.22 5.91
CA ILE A 176 3.43 10.38 5.38
C ILE A 176 2.76 11.00 4.15
N THR A 177 2.66 12.32 4.07
CA THR A 177 2.19 12.99 2.84
C THR A 177 3.09 12.70 1.65
N ASN A 178 4.41 12.64 1.88
CA ASN A 178 5.38 12.39 0.82
C ASN A 178 5.53 10.90 0.48
N LEU A 179 5.68 10.04 1.48
CA LEU A 179 6.09 8.65 1.34
C LEU A 179 5.02 7.64 1.74
N GLY A 180 3.86 8.05 2.27
CA GLY A 180 2.89 7.13 2.88
C GLY A 180 2.46 5.95 2.01
N ALA A 181 2.41 6.12 0.68
CA ALA A 181 2.13 5.02 -0.26
C ALA A 181 3.35 4.10 -0.53
N TYR A 182 4.56 4.61 -0.32
CA TYR A 182 5.84 3.91 -0.50
C TYR A 182 6.33 3.23 0.78
N VAL A 183 5.90 3.65 1.97
CA VAL A 183 6.38 3.05 3.23
C VAL A 183 5.94 1.58 3.31
N LYS A 184 6.90 0.67 3.27
CA LYS A 184 6.67 -0.78 3.50
C LYS A 184 7.27 -1.26 4.82
N HIS A 185 8.25 -0.55 5.35
CA HIS A 185 8.97 -0.90 6.57
C HIS A 185 9.38 0.34 7.35
N VAL A 186 9.51 0.21 8.67
CA VAL A 186 9.78 1.34 9.57
C VAL A 186 10.88 0.99 10.56
N HIS A 187 11.87 1.86 10.68
CA HIS A 187 12.87 1.85 11.73
C HIS A 187 12.57 2.93 12.77
N ILE A 188 12.83 2.60 14.03
CA ILE A 188 12.60 3.50 15.14
C ILE A 188 13.66 3.33 16.22
N HIS A 189 14.12 4.45 16.74
CA HIS A 189 14.82 4.59 18.02
C HIS A 189 14.57 5.98 18.57
N ASP A 190 14.73 6.14 19.87
CA ASP A 190 14.46 7.42 20.55
C ASP A 190 15.77 8.09 20.95
N CYS A 191 15.71 9.40 21.11
CA CYS A 191 16.85 10.19 21.54
C CYS A 191 16.39 11.53 22.14
N ARG A 192 17.25 12.12 22.96
CA ARG A 192 17.07 13.47 23.51
C ARG A 192 18.11 14.42 22.94
N ARG A 193 17.73 15.66 22.67
CA ARG A 193 18.68 16.73 22.33
C ARG A 193 19.23 17.34 23.62
N GLU A 194 20.53 17.25 23.82
CA GLU A 194 21.21 17.82 24.98
C GLU A 194 22.50 18.51 24.55
N ASP A 195 22.63 19.82 24.84
CA ASP A 195 23.78 20.65 24.48
C ASP A 195 24.22 20.57 23.00
N GLY A 196 23.24 20.45 22.08
CA GLY A 196 23.49 20.33 20.64
C GLY A 196 23.97 18.95 20.19
N LYS A 197 23.96 17.96 21.07
CA LYS A 197 24.18 16.54 20.76
C LYS A 197 22.86 15.79 20.79
N ILE A 198 22.83 14.70 20.03
CA ILE A 198 21.74 13.72 20.05
C ILE A 198 22.22 12.56 20.93
N ILE A 199 21.52 12.32 22.04
CA ILE A 199 21.83 11.26 22.99
C ILE A 199 20.76 10.18 22.84
N PRO A 200 21.11 8.93 22.50
CA PRO A 200 20.16 7.83 22.40
C PRO A 200 19.45 7.60 23.73
N GLU A 201 18.15 7.35 23.68
CA GLU A 201 17.30 7.07 24.83
C GLU A 201 16.39 5.88 24.53
N LEU A 202 15.93 5.19 25.57
CA LEU A 202 14.93 4.14 25.40
C LEU A 202 13.63 4.71 24.81
N ILE A 203 12.92 3.90 24.01
CA ILE A 203 11.65 4.30 23.38
C ILE A 203 10.66 4.83 24.42
N GLY A 204 10.26 6.10 24.26
CA GLY A 204 9.31 6.79 25.14
C GLY A 204 9.96 7.64 26.24
N GLU A 205 11.29 7.54 26.42
CA GLU A 205 12.06 8.34 27.37
C GLU A 205 12.79 9.54 26.70
N GLY A 206 12.81 9.57 25.35
CA GLY A 206 13.42 10.65 24.59
C GLY A 206 12.42 11.71 24.09
N GLU A 207 12.79 12.37 23.00
CA GLU A 207 12.03 13.47 22.38
C GLU A 207 11.32 13.05 21.09
N LEU A 208 11.41 11.78 20.67
CA LEU A 208 10.73 11.31 19.47
C LEU A 208 9.20 11.44 19.65
N PRO A 209 8.46 12.12 18.74
CA PRO A 209 7.03 12.37 18.87
C PRO A 209 6.22 11.10 18.53
N LEU A 210 6.33 10.08 19.38
CA LEU A 210 5.85 8.73 19.12
C LEU A 210 4.36 8.66 18.79
N GLN A 211 3.52 9.44 19.49
CA GLN A 211 2.08 9.50 19.22
C GLN A 211 1.79 10.01 17.80
N GLU A 212 2.43 11.09 17.38
CA GLU A 212 2.21 11.67 16.04
C GLU A 212 2.69 10.72 14.94
N LEU A 213 3.86 10.08 15.13
CA LEU A 213 4.41 9.09 14.20
C LEU A 213 3.48 7.88 14.03
N MET A 214 2.96 7.35 15.14
CA MET A 214 2.04 6.22 15.11
C MET A 214 0.69 6.59 14.52
N ASP A 215 0.18 7.80 14.77
CA ASP A 215 -1.05 8.28 14.14
C ASP A 215 -0.87 8.53 12.63
N ALA A 216 0.30 8.99 12.22
CA ALA A 216 0.65 9.14 10.80
C ALA A 216 0.66 7.77 10.10
N LEU A 217 1.29 6.74 10.66
CA LEU A 217 1.22 5.38 10.13
C LEU A 217 -0.22 4.84 10.06
N ARG A 218 -1.05 5.12 11.07
CA ARG A 218 -2.46 4.71 11.07
C ARG A 218 -3.27 5.41 9.99
N SER A 219 -2.97 6.67 9.67
CA SER A 219 -3.69 7.44 8.64
C SER A 219 -3.60 6.81 7.25
N VAL A 220 -2.51 6.08 6.98
CA VAL A 220 -2.30 5.33 5.73
C VAL A 220 -2.59 3.83 5.87
N ASN A 221 -3.24 3.42 6.95
CA ASN A 221 -3.54 2.02 7.28
C ASN A 221 -2.31 1.11 7.24
N TYR A 222 -1.15 1.60 7.66
CA TYR A 222 0.07 0.81 7.69
C TYR A 222 -0.06 -0.44 8.57
N ASP A 223 0.15 -1.61 7.98
CA ASP A 223 -0.01 -2.91 8.63
C ASP A 223 1.30 -3.71 8.79
N GLY A 224 2.41 -3.16 8.30
CA GLY A 224 3.76 -3.74 8.38
C GLY A 224 4.41 -3.66 9.76
N TYR A 225 5.74 -3.68 9.78
CA TYR A 225 6.56 -3.76 10.99
C TYR A 225 7.09 -2.39 11.41
N VAL A 226 7.01 -2.12 12.71
CA VAL A 226 7.78 -1.06 13.38
C VAL A 226 8.92 -1.76 14.09
N SER A 227 10.14 -1.45 13.67
CA SER A 227 11.31 -2.18 14.11
C SER A 227 12.26 -1.33 14.90
N LEU A 228 12.64 -1.82 16.08
CA LEU A 228 13.64 -1.15 16.90
C LEU A 228 15.03 -1.33 16.30
N GLU A 229 15.73 -0.22 16.13
CA GLU A 229 17.18 -0.20 15.94
C GLU A 229 17.86 0.22 17.24
N TRP A 230 18.85 -0.55 17.66
CA TRP A 230 19.58 -0.25 18.89
C TRP A 230 21.01 -0.77 18.81
N ASP A 231 21.98 0.13 18.98
CA ASP A 231 23.36 -0.25 19.16
C ASP A 231 23.66 -0.45 20.66
N PRO A 232 24.13 -1.63 21.09
CA PRO A 232 24.47 -1.88 22.50
C PRO A 232 25.54 -0.93 23.05
N ASN A 233 26.32 -0.25 22.20
CA ASN A 233 27.36 0.71 22.62
C ASN A 233 26.82 2.13 22.87
N TRP A 234 25.53 2.39 22.61
CA TRP A 234 24.95 3.72 22.80
C TRP A 234 24.87 4.15 24.27
N MET A 235 24.62 3.21 25.18
CA MET A 235 24.41 3.51 26.60
C MET A 235 25.09 2.48 27.49
N GLU A 236 26.05 2.93 28.29
CA GLU A 236 26.77 2.06 29.23
C GLU A 236 25.82 1.41 30.24
N GLY A 237 25.92 0.09 30.41
CA GLY A 237 25.07 -0.67 31.33
C GLY A 237 23.72 -1.11 30.76
N LEU A 238 23.39 -0.74 29.52
CA LEU A 238 22.19 -1.16 28.81
C LEU A 238 22.55 -2.00 27.57
N GLU A 239 23.21 -3.14 27.84
CA GLU A 239 23.72 -4.07 26.83
C GLU A 239 22.88 -5.36 26.75
N ASP A 240 21.78 -5.45 27.52
CA ASP A 240 20.90 -6.62 27.54
C ASP A 240 19.70 -6.40 26.60
N ILE A 241 19.71 -7.15 25.50
CA ILE A 241 18.68 -7.09 24.46
C ILE A 241 17.28 -7.44 25.01
N GLU A 242 17.15 -8.34 25.99
CA GLU A 242 15.86 -8.70 26.55
C GLU A 242 15.24 -7.53 27.32
N ILE A 243 16.07 -6.78 28.06
CA ILE A 243 15.64 -5.59 28.79
C ILE A 243 15.17 -4.51 27.80
N ILE A 244 15.96 -4.25 26.77
CA ILE A 244 15.67 -3.22 25.75
C ILE A 244 14.38 -3.56 24.99
N LEU A 245 14.24 -4.80 24.51
CA LEU A 245 13.07 -5.22 23.76
C LEU A 245 11.81 -5.32 24.63
N THR A 246 11.95 -5.70 25.91
CA THR A 246 10.83 -5.64 26.86
C THR A 246 10.39 -4.21 27.11
N HIS A 247 11.33 -3.26 27.23
CA HIS A 247 10.99 -1.85 27.32
C HIS A 247 10.28 -1.37 26.05
N PHE A 248 10.78 -1.74 24.88
CA PHE A 248 10.19 -1.42 23.59
C PHE A 248 8.77 -1.97 23.44
N GLU A 249 8.50 -3.25 23.75
CA GLU A 249 7.13 -3.80 23.72
C GLU A 249 6.18 -2.99 24.61
N ASN A 250 6.61 -2.65 25.81
CA ASN A 250 5.79 -1.90 26.76
C ASN A 250 5.54 -0.46 26.28
N GLY A 251 6.56 0.22 25.76
CA GLY A 251 6.45 1.57 25.18
C GLY A 251 5.55 1.61 23.95
N MET A 252 5.54 0.53 23.17
CA MET A 252 4.71 0.40 21.97
C MET A 252 3.30 -0.12 22.24
N ARG A 253 3.02 -0.71 23.42
CA ARG A 253 1.71 -1.26 23.78
C ARG A 253 0.53 -0.28 23.63
N PRO A 254 0.63 1.03 23.97
CA PRO A 254 -0.46 1.99 23.72
C PRO A 254 -0.77 2.15 22.22
N PHE A 255 0.22 1.87 21.37
CA PHE A 255 0.14 2.02 19.93
C PHE A 255 -0.20 0.75 19.18
N GLU A 256 0.03 -0.40 19.80
CA GLU A 256 -0.46 -1.69 19.33
C GLU A 256 -1.91 -1.55 18.93
N ASN A 257 -2.20 -2.07 17.75
CA ASN A 257 -3.49 -1.91 17.12
C ASN A 257 -4.57 -2.47 18.08
N THR A 258 -5.25 -1.61 18.81
CA THR A 258 -6.46 -1.95 19.60
C THR A 258 -7.56 -2.53 18.71
N LYS A 259 -7.39 -2.48 17.38
CA LYS A 259 -8.10 -3.29 16.38
C LYS A 259 -7.87 -4.81 16.49
N ARG A 260 -6.87 -5.35 17.21
CA ARG A 260 -6.76 -6.80 17.51
C ARG A 260 -7.04 -7.15 18.97
N GLY A 261 -7.13 -6.16 19.86
CA GLY A 261 -7.72 -6.35 21.19
C GLY A 261 -9.23 -6.55 21.06
N LYS A 262 -9.68 -7.79 20.82
CA LYS A 262 -11.09 -8.21 20.67
C LYS A 262 -11.99 -7.12 20.05
N ARG A 263 -11.95 -6.96 18.72
CA ARG A 263 -13.00 -6.23 17.99
C ARG A 263 -14.35 -6.82 18.42
N HIS A 264 -15.14 -6.02 19.13
CA HIS A 264 -16.46 -6.42 19.60
C HIS A 264 -17.40 -6.53 18.40
N LEU A 265 -17.43 -7.69 17.78
CA LEU A 265 -18.45 -8.01 16.79
C LEU A 265 -19.82 -7.98 17.45
N TYR A 266 -20.75 -7.28 16.83
CA TYR A 266 -22.12 -7.19 17.30
C TYR A 266 -22.92 -8.32 16.71
N TRP A 267 -23.58 -9.08 17.55
CA TRP A 267 -24.55 -10.07 17.09
C TRP A 267 -25.80 -9.37 16.55
N SER A 268 -26.35 -9.89 15.46
CA SER A 268 -27.74 -9.57 15.10
C SER A 268 -28.68 -9.88 16.26
N ASN A 269 -29.82 -9.19 16.32
CA ASN A 269 -30.86 -9.50 17.32
C ASN A 269 -31.30 -10.97 17.31
N ARG A 270 -31.20 -11.64 16.15
CA ARG A 270 -31.51 -13.07 15.98
C ARG A 270 -30.33 -14.01 16.22
N HIS A 271 -29.13 -13.48 16.52
CA HIS A 271 -27.89 -14.23 16.72
C HIS A 271 -27.48 -15.12 15.53
N VAL A 272 -27.86 -14.73 14.31
CA VAL A 272 -27.57 -15.48 13.06
C VAL A 272 -26.38 -14.93 12.28
N GLY A 273 -25.74 -13.88 12.79
CA GLY A 273 -24.66 -13.18 12.09
C GLY A 273 -24.01 -12.12 12.96
N ARG A 274 -22.76 -11.81 12.65
CA ARG A 274 -21.90 -10.85 13.33
C ARG A 274 -21.66 -9.63 12.42
N TYR A 275 -21.59 -8.44 13.02
CA TYR A 275 -21.42 -7.18 12.31
C TYR A 275 -20.29 -6.38 12.93
N VAL A 276 -19.54 -5.66 12.09
CA VAL A 276 -18.46 -4.76 12.52
C VAL A 276 -19.03 -3.60 13.36
N TRP A 277 -20.17 -3.05 12.95
CA TRP A 277 -20.78 -1.89 13.59
C TRP A 277 -22.09 -2.23 14.28
N LYS A 278 -22.34 -1.54 15.39
CA LYS A 278 -23.61 -1.65 16.12
C LYS A 278 -24.74 -1.03 15.28
N LYS A 279 -25.86 -1.74 15.20
CA LYS A 279 -27.06 -1.27 14.49
C LYS A 279 -27.52 0.08 15.06
N GLY A 280 -27.76 1.04 14.17
CA GLY A 280 -28.28 2.37 14.53
C GLY A 280 -27.20 3.37 14.99
N THR A 281 -25.92 2.99 14.95
CA THR A 281 -24.81 3.91 15.21
C THR A 281 -24.41 4.62 13.92
N LEU A 282 -24.20 5.93 14.00
CA LEU A 282 -23.58 6.69 12.91
C LEU A 282 -22.12 6.26 12.78
N ILE A 283 -21.72 5.85 11.58
CA ILE A 283 -20.34 5.51 11.28
C ILE A 283 -19.69 6.68 10.55
N ASP A 284 -18.57 7.14 11.09
CA ASP A 284 -17.75 8.18 10.47
C ASP A 284 -16.77 7.53 9.50
N LYS A 285 -17.31 7.05 8.38
CA LYS A 285 -16.56 6.37 7.33
C LYS A 285 -17.09 6.73 5.96
N THR A 286 -16.19 6.93 5.01
CA THR A 286 -16.54 7.02 3.59
C THR A 286 -16.95 5.64 3.07
N PHE A 287 -17.62 5.59 1.91
CA PHE A 287 -17.96 4.30 1.28
C PHE A 287 -16.72 3.40 1.16
N PRO A 288 -15.60 3.81 0.52
CA PRO A 288 -14.40 3.00 0.40
C PRO A 288 -13.90 2.43 1.73
N GLN A 289 -13.84 3.27 2.77
CA GLN A 289 -13.42 2.83 4.11
C GLN A 289 -14.35 1.77 4.71
N VAL A 290 -15.64 1.78 4.39
CA VAL A 290 -16.58 0.71 4.78
C VAL A 290 -16.21 -0.59 4.09
N LEU A 291 -15.93 -0.58 2.78
CA LEU A 291 -15.50 -1.77 2.05
C LEU A 291 -14.19 -2.31 2.60
N ASP A 292 -13.18 -1.45 2.78
CA ASP A 292 -11.87 -1.86 3.31
C ASP A 292 -12.00 -2.47 4.70
N THR A 293 -12.85 -1.89 5.57
CA THR A 293 -13.11 -2.45 6.91
C THR A 293 -13.78 -3.83 6.81
N MET A 294 -14.70 -4.04 5.86
CA MET A 294 -15.34 -5.34 5.66
C MET A 294 -14.38 -6.38 5.08
N VAL A 295 -13.45 -5.97 4.21
CA VAL A 295 -12.39 -6.84 3.68
C VAL A 295 -11.43 -7.26 4.78
N GLU A 296 -11.02 -6.34 5.66
CA GLU A 296 -10.18 -6.64 6.82
C GLU A 296 -10.84 -7.68 7.75
N GLU A 297 -12.15 -7.57 7.99
CA GLU A 297 -12.85 -8.41 8.96
C GLU A 297 -13.34 -9.74 8.38
N PHE A 298 -13.83 -9.74 7.13
CA PHE A 298 -14.48 -10.87 6.50
C PHE A 298 -14.00 -11.09 5.06
N PRO A 299 -12.69 -11.26 4.82
CA PRO A 299 -12.11 -11.27 3.46
C PRO A 299 -12.71 -12.35 2.56
N ASP A 300 -12.94 -13.55 3.13
CA ASP A 300 -13.43 -14.73 2.41
C ASP A 300 -14.95 -14.84 2.36
N GLN A 301 -15.68 -13.95 3.06
CA GLN A 301 -17.14 -13.98 3.04
C GLN A 301 -17.65 -13.42 1.71
N THR A 302 -18.69 -14.03 1.15
CA THR A 302 -19.36 -13.53 -0.05
C THR A 302 -19.89 -12.12 0.17
N ALA A 303 -19.40 -11.17 -0.62
CA ALA A 303 -19.85 -9.77 -0.61
C ALA A 303 -21.05 -9.59 -1.55
N ILE A 304 -20.92 -10.09 -2.78
CA ILE A 304 -21.94 -9.97 -3.81
C ILE A 304 -22.07 -11.27 -4.58
N ARG A 305 -23.33 -11.65 -4.86
CA ARG A 305 -23.68 -12.81 -5.68
C ARG A 305 -24.91 -12.47 -6.50
N TYR A 306 -24.77 -12.54 -7.82
CA TYR A 306 -25.91 -12.48 -8.73
C TYR A 306 -26.54 -13.86 -8.89
N THR A 307 -27.87 -13.91 -8.97
CA THR A 307 -28.61 -15.14 -9.23
C THR A 307 -28.81 -15.40 -10.71
N THR A 308 -28.68 -14.37 -11.54
CA THR A 308 -28.96 -14.41 -12.99
C THR A 308 -27.70 -14.22 -13.84
N LEU A 309 -26.56 -13.92 -13.22
CA LEU A 309 -25.28 -13.69 -13.87
C LEU A 309 -24.21 -14.48 -13.12
N ASP A 310 -23.21 -14.95 -13.84
CA ASP A 310 -22.06 -15.64 -13.25
C ASP A 310 -21.08 -14.64 -12.63
N TYR A 311 -21.53 -14.01 -11.54
CA TYR A 311 -20.73 -13.06 -10.79
C TYR A 311 -20.96 -13.26 -9.29
N THR A 312 -20.01 -13.97 -8.68
CA THR A 312 -19.88 -14.15 -7.24
C THR A 312 -18.50 -13.69 -6.83
N ARG A 313 -18.44 -12.85 -5.77
CA ARG A 313 -17.19 -12.34 -5.22
C ARG A 313 -17.21 -12.38 -3.71
N THR A 314 -16.08 -12.77 -3.11
CA THR A 314 -15.80 -12.48 -1.71
C THR A 314 -15.53 -10.98 -1.51
N TYR A 315 -15.47 -10.50 -0.26
CA TYR A 315 -15.12 -9.10 0.00
C TYR A 315 -13.75 -8.74 -0.60
N SER A 316 -12.73 -9.59 -0.42
CA SER A 316 -11.40 -9.34 -1.00
C SER A 316 -11.44 -9.25 -2.52
N GLN A 317 -12.07 -10.21 -3.18
CA GLN A 317 -12.16 -10.22 -4.64
C GLN A 317 -12.99 -9.05 -5.19
N PHE A 318 -14.04 -8.64 -4.47
CA PHE A 318 -14.84 -7.48 -4.87
C PHE A 318 -14.03 -6.18 -4.74
N ARG A 319 -13.22 -6.04 -3.68
CA ARG A 319 -12.28 -4.91 -3.55
C ARG A 319 -11.27 -4.90 -4.71
N ASP A 320 -10.72 -6.06 -5.08
CA ASP A 320 -9.79 -6.16 -6.21
C ASP A 320 -10.42 -5.69 -7.53
N ASP A 321 -11.64 -6.13 -7.82
CA ASP A 321 -12.39 -5.69 -9.01
C ASP A 321 -12.67 -4.16 -8.97
N VAL A 322 -12.96 -3.61 -7.79
CA VAL A 322 -13.18 -2.17 -7.59
C VAL A 322 -11.89 -1.38 -7.84
N ASP A 323 -10.78 -1.87 -7.33
CA ASP A 323 -9.46 -1.24 -7.44
C ASP A 323 -8.96 -1.28 -8.89
N GLU A 324 -9.17 -2.38 -9.60
CA GLU A 324 -8.86 -2.49 -11.03
C GLU A 324 -9.65 -1.47 -11.87
N PHE A 325 -10.96 -1.32 -11.60
CA PHE A 325 -11.75 -0.33 -12.32
C PHE A 325 -11.44 1.12 -11.89
N ALA A 326 -11.05 1.35 -10.63
CA ALA A 326 -10.58 2.66 -10.17
C ALA A 326 -9.30 3.08 -10.93
N ARG A 327 -8.33 2.16 -11.07
CA ARG A 327 -7.12 2.35 -11.88
C ARG A 327 -7.47 2.66 -13.34
N THR A 328 -8.45 1.95 -13.90
CA THR A 328 -8.97 2.20 -15.26
C THR A 328 -9.54 3.61 -15.41
N LEU A 329 -10.35 4.08 -14.46
CA LEU A 329 -10.93 5.43 -14.54
C LEU A 329 -9.84 6.51 -14.49
N VAL A 330 -8.86 6.36 -13.60
CA VAL A 330 -7.74 7.31 -13.47
C VAL A 330 -6.87 7.33 -14.72
N SER A 331 -6.56 6.17 -15.31
CA SER A 331 -5.77 6.10 -16.54
C SER A 331 -6.50 6.68 -17.76
N LEU A 332 -7.83 6.68 -17.75
CA LEU A 332 -8.68 7.38 -18.74
C LEU A 332 -8.88 8.88 -18.42
N GLY A 333 -8.18 9.42 -17.41
CA GLY A 333 -8.13 10.84 -17.09
C GLY A 333 -9.17 11.32 -16.08
N VAL A 334 -9.90 10.41 -15.41
CA VAL A 334 -10.80 10.77 -14.30
C VAL A 334 -9.97 11.23 -13.11
N LYS A 335 -10.38 12.36 -12.50
CA LYS A 335 -9.72 12.95 -11.32
C LYS A 335 -10.74 13.12 -10.20
N ALA A 336 -10.28 13.47 -9.00
CA ALA A 336 -11.15 13.90 -7.92
C ALA A 336 -12.08 15.03 -8.41
N GLY A 337 -13.37 14.92 -8.13
CA GLY A 337 -14.41 15.84 -8.61
C GLY A 337 -14.87 15.66 -10.06
N SER A 338 -14.24 14.82 -10.87
CA SER A 338 -14.75 14.41 -12.20
C SER A 338 -16.08 13.66 -12.04
N LYS A 339 -16.95 13.76 -13.05
CA LYS A 339 -18.27 13.13 -13.01
C LYS A 339 -18.27 11.86 -13.86
N VAL A 340 -18.44 10.72 -13.22
CA VAL A 340 -18.55 9.42 -13.88
C VAL A 340 -20.01 9.03 -13.89
N THR A 341 -20.58 8.86 -15.08
CA THR A 341 -21.99 8.55 -15.27
C THR A 341 -22.18 7.07 -15.56
N ILE A 342 -23.13 6.43 -14.87
CA ILE A 342 -23.52 5.04 -15.13
C ILE A 342 -24.96 4.99 -15.65
N TRP A 343 -25.13 4.45 -16.85
CA TRP A 343 -26.43 4.20 -17.49
C TRP A 343 -26.63 2.70 -17.72
N ALA A 344 -26.96 2.00 -16.64
CA ALA A 344 -27.09 0.56 -16.63
C ALA A 344 -28.19 0.09 -15.67
N THR A 345 -28.65 -1.14 -15.87
CA THR A 345 -29.50 -1.86 -14.92
C THR A 345 -28.66 -2.46 -13.78
N ASN A 346 -29.23 -3.38 -13.01
CA ASN A 346 -28.53 -4.11 -11.95
C ASN A 346 -27.55 -5.14 -12.53
N VAL A 347 -26.50 -4.70 -13.20
CA VAL A 347 -25.35 -5.51 -13.64
C VAL A 347 -24.15 -5.27 -12.71
N PRO A 348 -23.19 -6.20 -12.58
CA PRO A 348 -22.02 -6.04 -11.70
C PRO A 348 -21.28 -4.72 -11.90
N GLN A 349 -21.12 -4.31 -13.16
CA GLN A 349 -20.43 -3.09 -13.57
C GLN A 349 -21.05 -1.82 -12.98
N TRP A 350 -22.35 -1.84 -12.65
CA TRP A 350 -22.98 -0.71 -11.96
C TRP A 350 -22.37 -0.52 -10.57
N PHE A 351 -22.24 -1.60 -9.81
CA PHE A 351 -21.64 -1.58 -8.47
C PHE A 351 -20.15 -1.26 -8.54
N LEU A 352 -19.41 -1.88 -9.46
CA LEU A 352 -18.00 -1.58 -9.65
C LEU A 352 -17.78 -0.12 -10.00
N THR A 353 -18.60 0.45 -10.89
CA THR A 353 -18.53 1.89 -11.23
C THR A 353 -18.82 2.77 -10.01
N PHE A 354 -19.84 2.43 -9.20
CA PHE A 354 -20.14 3.17 -7.97
C PHE A 354 -18.93 3.20 -7.02
N TRP A 355 -18.42 2.01 -6.67
CA TRP A 355 -17.37 1.88 -5.66
C TRP A 355 -16.05 2.49 -6.15
N ALA A 356 -15.65 2.21 -7.39
CA ALA A 356 -14.43 2.76 -7.99
C ALA A 356 -14.48 4.29 -8.07
N THR A 357 -15.60 4.85 -8.53
CA THR A 357 -15.77 6.32 -8.65
C THR A 357 -15.66 7.00 -7.30
N THR A 358 -16.36 6.49 -6.28
CA THR A 358 -16.28 7.06 -4.93
C THR A 358 -14.91 6.89 -4.29
N LYS A 359 -14.19 5.81 -4.58
CA LYS A 359 -12.84 5.53 -4.06
C LYS A 359 -11.80 6.56 -4.53
N ILE A 360 -11.92 7.06 -5.76
CA ILE A 360 -10.99 8.04 -6.31
C ILE A 360 -11.44 9.50 -6.10
N GLY A 361 -12.43 9.74 -5.23
CA GLY A 361 -12.97 11.07 -4.98
C GLY A 361 -13.71 11.69 -6.17
N ALA A 362 -14.06 10.89 -7.17
CA ALA A 362 -14.91 11.31 -8.27
C ALA A 362 -16.39 11.24 -7.86
N VAL A 363 -17.24 11.93 -8.62
CA VAL A 363 -18.68 12.02 -8.35
C VAL A 363 -19.42 11.05 -9.26
N LEU A 364 -20.12 10.09 -8.66
CA LEU A 364 -20.99 9.20 -9.42
C LEU A 364 -22.28 9.91 -9.80
N VAL A 365 -22.64 9.85 -11.08
CA VAL A 365 -23.91 10.31 -11.62
C VAL A 365 -24.69 9.09 -12.11
N THR A 366 -25.90 8.89 -11.60
CA THR A 366 -26.74 7.75 -11.98
C THR A 366 -27.78 8.21 -13.00
N MET A 367 -27.90 7.48 -14.11
CA MET A 367 -28.93 7.72 -15.11
C MET A 367 -30.09 6.74 -14.97
N ASN A 368 -31.30 7.26 -15.05
CA ASN A 368 -32.51 6.43 -15.09
C ASN A 368 -32.56 5.68 -16.43
N THR A 369 -32.85 4.38 -16.36
CA THR A 369 -32.91 3.50 -17.53
C THR A 369 -34.07 3.82 -18.49
N ALA A 370 -35.07 4.59 -18.04
CA ALA A 370 -36.19 5.02 -18.87
C ALA A 370 -35.92 6.30 -19.69
N TYR A 371 -34.79 6.98 -19.48
CA TYR A 371 -34.51 8.26 -20.17
C TYR A 371 -34.44 8.09 -21.68
N LYS A 372 -34.97 9.09 -22.39
CA LYS A 372 -34.85 9.23 -23.83
C LYS A 372 -33.81 10.30 -24.13
N ILE A 373 -33.62 10.59 -25.41
CA ILE A 373 -32.50 11.42 -25.89
C ILE A 373 -32.44 12.80 -25.21
N HIS A 374 -33.57 13.46 -24.98
CA HIS A 374 -33.60 14.80 -24.39
C HIS A 374 -33.21 14.78 -22.91
N GLU A 375 -33.71 13.82 -22.13
CA GLU A 375 -33.32 13.70 -20.71
C GLU A 375 -31.86 13.25 -20.57
N ALA A 376 -31.40 12.38 -21.47
CA ALA A 376 -30.02 11.92 -21.51
C ALA A 376 -29.06 13.08 -21.83
N GLU A 377 -29.34 13.87 -22.86
CA GLU A 377 -28.54 15.05 -23.22
C GLU A 377 -28.50 16.06 -22.08
N TYR A 378 -29.67 16.37 -21.50
CA TYR A 378 -29.77 17.32 -20.39
C TYR A 378 -28.92 16.87 -19.21
N LEU A 379 -29.05 15.62 -18.77
CA LEU A 379 -28.31 15.11 -17.63
C LEU A 379 -26.79 15.11 -17.91
N LEU A 380 -26.36 14.50 -19.01
CA LEU A 380 -24.92 14.37 -19.34
C LEU A 380 -24.25 15.74 -19.48
N ARG A 381 -24.98 16.73 -20.01
CA ARG A 381 -24.49 18.10 -20.14
C ARG A 381 -24.49 18.83 -18.80
N GLN A 382 -25.56 18.73 -18.02
CA GLN A 382 -25.68 19.44 -16.74
C GLN A 382 -24.70 18.91 -15.68
N SER A 383 -24.36 17.62 -15.73
CA SER A 383 -23.38 17.03 -14.82
C SER A 383 -21.94 17.22 -15.26
N ASP A 384 -21.67 17.85 -16.41
CA ASP A 384 -20.33 17.90 -17.01
C ASP A 384 -19.67 16.51 -17.04
N THR A 385 -20.41 15.50 -17.51
CA THR A 385 -19.98 14.10 -17.48
C THR A 385 -18.65 13.95 -18.19
N HIS A 386 -17.66 13.40 -17.48
CA HIS A 386 -16.34 13.10 -18.01
C HIS A 386 -16.28 11.73 -18.68
N THR A 387 -16.80 10.71 -17.99
CA THR A 387 -16.79 9.31 -18.45
C THR A 387 -18.19 8.74 -18.32
N LEU A 388 -18.69 8.11 -19.39
CA LEU A 388 -19.97 7.39 -19.40
C LEU A 388 -19.73 5.88 -19.46
N VAL A 389 -20.30 5.14 -18.52
CA VAL A 389 -20.40 3.68 -18.55
C VAL A 389 -21.84 3.30 -18.86
N MET A 390 -22.08 2.44 -19.85
CA MET A 390 -23.44 2.12 -20.30
C MET A 390 -23.61 0.69 -20.81
N ILE A 391 -24.81 0.13 -20.67
CA ILE A 391 -25.25 -1.07 -21.41
C ILE A 391 -25.84 -0.67 -22.77
N SER A 392 -26.20 -1.64 -23.61
CA SER A 392 -26.74 -1.35 -24.96
C SER A 392 -28.10 -0.65 -24.95
N GLY A 393 -28.93 -0.98 -23.96
CA GLY A 393 -30.27 -0.43 -23.81
C GLY A 393 -31.08 -1.18 -22.77
N TYR A 394 -32.29 -0.71 -22.49
CA TYR A 394 -33.26 -1.40 -21.65
C TYR A 394 -34.67 -1.15 -22.15
N ARG A 395 -35.45 -2.24 -22.31
CA ARG A 395 -36.80 -2.22 -22.87
C ARG A 395 -36.85 -1.51 -24.24
N ASP A 396 -37.52 -0.36 -24.30
CA ASP A 396 -37.76 0.46 -25.49
C ASP A 396 -36.76 1.63 -25.61
N SER A 397 -35.72 1.67 -24.77
CA SER A 397 -34.66 2.66 -24.84
C SER A 397 -33.37 2.04 -25.38
N ASP A 398 -32.98 2.43 -26.59
CA ASP A 398 -31.70 2.07 -27.23
C ASP A 398 -30.66 3.14 -26.90
N TYR A 399 -29.81 2.87 -25.91
CA TYR A 399 -28.81 3.83 -25.45
C TYR A 399 -27.72 4.03 -26.50
N ASN A 400 -27.37 2.97 -27.23
CA ASN A 400 -26.38 3.02 -28.31
C ASN A 400 -26.83 3.99 -29.41
N ALA A 401 -28.10 3.89 -29.84
CA ALA A 401 -28.66 4.83 -30.82
C ALA A 401 -28.66 6.27 -30.29
N ILE A 402 -29.08 6.47 -29.04
CA ILE A 402 -29.12 7.79 -28.40
C ILE A 402 -27.72 8.42 -28.34
N ILE A 403 -26.70 7.70 -27.87
CA ILE A 403 -25.33 8.23 -27.75
C ILE A 403 -24.72 8.51 -29.12
N ASN A 404 -24.99 7.68 -30.14
CA ASN A 404 -24.56 7.97 -31.51
C ASN A 404 -25.21 9.23 -32.10
N GLU A 405 -26.45 9.54 -31.73
CA GLU A 405 -27.13 10.75 -32.16
C GLU A 405 -26.62 12.00 -31.42
N LEU A 406 -26.33 11.88 -30.12
CA LEU A 406 -25.79 12.96 -29.31
C LEU A 406 -24.32 13.28 -29.64
N CYS A 407 -23.53 12.24 -29.93
CA CYS A 407 -22.09 12.32 -30.19
C CYS A 407 -21.74 11.57 -31.48
N PRO A 408 -22.12 12.07 -32.66
CA PRO A 408 -21.75 11.44 -33.93
C PRO A 408 -20.23 11.34 -34.11
N GLU A 409 -19.46 12.25 -33.51
CA GLU A 409 -17.99 12.25 -33.50
C GLU A 409 -17.39 10.99 -32.84
N LEU A 410 -18.18 10.26 -32.04
CA LEU A 410 -17.74 9.01 -31.43
C LEU A 410 -17.40 7.95 -32.47
N ARG A 411 -18.07 7.94 -33.63
CA ARG A 411 -17.85 6.91 -34.67
C ARG A 411 -16.44 6.94 -35.26
N ASP A 412 -15.87 8.13 -35.37
CA ASP A 412 -14.55 8.37 -35.93
C ASP A 412 -13.46 8.44 -34.85
N ASN A 413 -13.86 8.43 -33.56
CA ASN A 413 -12.94 8.45 -32.44
C ASN A 413 -12.19 7.12 -32.33
N LYS A 414 -10.92 7.17 -31.94
CA LYS A 414 -10.17 5.95 -31.61
C LYS A 414 -10.48 5.56 -30.16
N PRO A 415 -10.86 4.30 -29.88
CA PRO A 415 -11.08 3.84 -28.50
C PRO A 415 -9.88 4.16 -27.60
N GLY A 416 -10.16 4.67 -26.39
CA GLY A 416 -9.15 5.10 -25.43
C GLY A 416 -8.50 6.47 -25.71
N GLN A 417 -8.85 7.15 -26.81
CA GLN A 417 -8.52 8.56 -27.01
C GLN A 417 -9.64 9.47 -26.50
N PRO A 418 -9.30 10.64 -25.92
CA PRO A 418 -10.28 11.59 -25.44
C PRO A 418 -11.27 12.04 -26.53
N LEU A 419 -12.55 11.80 -26.31
CA LEU A 419 -13.64 12.28 -27.14
C LEU A 419 -13.80 13.80 -27.00
N HIS A 420 -14.08 14.45 -28.13
CA HIS A 420 -14.41 15.87 -28.21
C HIS A 420 -15.73 16.05 -28.96
N ALA A 421 -16.85 15.81 -28.28
CA ALA A 421 -18.19 15.94 -28.84
C ALA A 421 -18.74 17.36 -28.66
N ARG A 422 -19.37 17.93 -29.69
CA ARG A 422 -19.89 19.31 -29.63
C ARG A 422 -21.04 19.48 -28.64
N ARG A 423 -21.96 18.50 -28.56
CA ARG A 423 -23.13 18.56 -27.67
C ARG A 423 -22.79 18.27 -26.21
N LEU A 424 -21.77 17.43 -25.98
CA LEU A 424 -21.30 17.02 -24.66
C LEU A 424 -19.81 17.37 -24.51
N PRO A 425 -19.46 18.66 -24.32
CA PRO A 425 -18.08 19.15 -24.43
C PRO A 425 -17.13 18.58 -23.36
N PHE A 426 -17.65 18.03 -22.26
CA PHE A 426 -16.86 17.44 -21.18
C PHE A 426 -16.76 15.93 -21.25
N LEU A 427 -17.53 15.26 -22.13
CA LEU A 427 -17.46 13.82 -22.29
C LEU A 427 -16.17 13.44 -23.02
N ARG A 428 -15.32 12.67 -22.35
CA ARG A 428 -14.01 12.21 -22.85
C ARG A 428 -14.01 10.72 -23.16
N ASN A 429 -14.77 9.93 -22.41
CA ASN A 429 -14.74 8.48 -22.55
C ASN A 429 -16.14 7.89 -22.54
N VAL A 430 -16.37 6.88 -23.38
CA VAL A 430 -17.55 6.02 -23.33
C VAL A 430 -17.08 4.56 -23.20
N ILE A 431 -17.60 3.88 -22.18
CA ILE A 431 -17.32 2.48 -21.85
C ILE A 431 -18.62 1.69 -22.00
N THR A 432 -18.61 0.65 -22.83
CA THR A 432 -19.77 -0.18 -23.13
C THR A 432 -19.71 -1.54 -22.43
N VAL A 433 -20.81 -1.93 -21.78
CA VAL A 433 -20.92 -3.17 -21.02
C VAL A 433 -21.72 -4.20 -21.82
N GLY A 434 -21.07 -5.28 -22.25
CA GLY A 434 -21.71 -6.40 -22.94
C GLY A 434 -22.03 -6.16 -24.43
N PHE A 435 -21.52 -5.09 -25.03
CA PHE A 435 -21.62 -4.82 -26.46
C PHE A 435 -20.47 -3.95 -26.96
N ARG A 436 -20.25 -3.94 -28.28
CA ARG A 436 -19.25 -3.10 -28.95
C ARG A 436 -19.91 -1.92 -29.64
N MET A 437 -19.27 -0.76 -29.57
CA MET A 437 -19.67 0.47 -30.26
C MET A 437 -18.42 1.16 -30.82
N PRO A 438 -18.38 1.56 -32.10
CA PRO A 438 -17.23 2.28 -32.66
C PRO A 438 -16.83 3.50 -31.83
N GLY A 439 -15.52 3.62 -31.56
CA GLY A 439 -14.90 4.69 -30.79
C GLY A 439 -15.11 4.69 -29.28
N ALA A 440 -15.87 3.73 -28.75
CA ALA A 440 -15.95 3.42 -27.32
C ALA A 440 -15.04 2.23 -26.97
N LEU A 441 -14.65 2.13 -25.71
CA LEU A 441 -14.00 0.93 -25.15
C LEU A 441 -15.09 -0.03 -24.67
N THR A 442 -14.95 -1.35 -24.88
CA THR A 442 -15.76 -2.28 -24.07
C THR A 442 -15.29 -2.28 -22.62
N TRP A 443 -16.10 -2.81 -21.72
CA TRP A 443 -15.71 -2.99 -20.32
C TRP A 443 -14.39 -3.76 -20.21
N GLU A 444 -14.27 -4.88 -20.90
CA GLU A 444 -13.08 -5.73 -20.90
C GLU A 444 -11.85 -5.00 -21.45
N GLU A 445 -12.00 -4.29 -22.58
CA GLU A 445 -10.91 -3.47 -23.16
C GLU A 445 -10.50 -2.31 -22.26
N SER A 446 -11.45 -1.75 -21.50
CA SER A 446 -11.15 -0.66 -20.56
C SER A 446 -10.28 -1.16 -19.40
N LEU A 447 -10.51 -2.38 -18.90
CA LEU A 447 -9.72 -2.93 -17.79
C LEU A 447 -8.24 -3.13 -18.15
N GLU A 448 -7.89 -3.31 -19.42
CA GLU A 448 -6.48 -3.36 -19.87
C GLU A 448 -5.71 -2.07 -19.53
N TYR A 449 -6.42 -0.94 -19.40
CA TYR A 449 -5.85 0.35 -19.03
C TYR A 449 -5.57 0.47 -17.52
N ALA A 450 -6.04 -0.45 -16.68
CA ALA A 450 -5.75 -0.46 -15.25
C ALA A 450 -4.24 -0.53 -14.98
N SER A 451 -3.51 -1.30 -15.80
CA SER A 451 -2.06 -1.49 -15.71
C SER A 451 -1.26 -0.18 -15.82
N ARG A 452 -1.82 0.89 -16.40
CA ARG A 452 -1.15 2.18 -16.61
C ARG A 452 -1.15 3.09 -15.39
N THR A 453 -1.88 2.72 -14.35
CA THR A 453 -1.94 3.47 -13.09
C THR A 453 -1.60 2.51 -11.96
N PRO A 454 -0.57 2.77 -11.13
CA PRO A 454 -0.24 1.91 -9.99
C PRO A 454 -1.34 1.93 -8.94
N ILE A 455 -1.45 0.87 -8.12
CA ILE A 455 -2.50 0.77 -7.09
C ILE A 455 -2.30 1.81 -5.97
N GLU A 456 -1.07 2.19 -5.74
CA GLU A 456 -0.61 3.22 -4.81
C GLU A 456 -1.27 4.57 -5.10
N GLU A 457 -1.48 4.90 -6.38
CA GLU A 457 -2.21 6.11 -6.78
C GLU A 457 -3.65 6.08 -6.26
N ILE A 458 -4.32 4.93 -6.39
CA ILE A 458 -5.71 4.77 -5.93
C ILE A 458 -5.77 4.85 -4.40
N ASN A 459 -4.80 4.25 -3.71
CA ASN A 459 -4.71 4.34 -2.25
C ASN A 459 -4.50 5.79 -1.79
N ARG A 460 -3.64 6.55 -2.48
CA ARG A 460 -3.43 7.98 -2.22
C ARG A 460 -4.70 8.80 -2.45
N MET A 461 -5.40 8.56 -3.56
CA MET A 461 -6.66 9.24 -3.84
C MET A 461 -7.73 8.89 -2.81
N ALA A 462 -7.83 7.62 -2.40
CA ALA A 462 -8.78 7.16 -1.40
C ALA A 462 -8.51 7.73 0.00
N ALA A 463 -7.25 7.95 0.36
CA ALA A 463 -6.88 8.58 1.63
C ALA A 463 -7.24 10.09 1.68
N ALA A 464 -7.39 10.74 0.51
CA ALA A 464 -7.74 12.14 0.39
C ALA A 464 -9.26 12.41 0.32
N VAL A 465 -10.09 11.36 0.34
CA VAL A 465 -11.57 11.41 0.36
C VAL A 465 -12.07 11.27 1.79
#